data_AF-A0A967C2V0-F1
#
_entry.id   AF-A0A967C2V0-F1
#
_cell.length_a   1.000
_cell.length_b   1.000
_cell.length_c   1.000
_cell.angle_alpha   90.00
_cell.angle_beta   90.00
_cell.angle_gamma   90.00
#
_symmetry.space_group_name_H-M   'P 1'
#
loop_
_entity.id
_entity.type
_entity.pdbx_description
1 polymer ?
#
loop_
_entity_poly.entity_id
_entity_poly.type
_entity_poly.pdbx_seq_one_letter_code
_entity_poly.pdbx_strand_id
1 'polypeptide(L)'
;MTTHRPSVIRVCALVLVMAGTASAAPAQVLVTFQESAPKDRFEIRNTGGCALGAMKLTLDLAESLGGLIFDTSARGPGVEVYQPFELVEGATRVPDIPAVRDGGRSIELAMSGLAPREVVAFTIDVDDTLTSNPLGQTRVAGSEIMGAAVAIDFLDDSTALPPVTARFEGNAMAELPVSNCIS
;
A
#
# COMPACT_ATOMS: atom_id res chain seq x y z
N MET A 1 -12.50 81.91 11.83
CA MET A 1 -12.47 80.64 11.08
C MET A 1 -11.01 80.24 10.91
N THR A 2 -10.53 79.33 11.74
CA THR A 2 -9.16 78.80 11.73
C THR A 2 -9.29 77.30 11.96
N THR A 3 -8.87 76.54 10.96
CA THR A 3 -9.09 75.10 10.80
C THR A 3 -7.97 74.31 11.47
N HIS A 4 -8.31 73.39 12.38
CA HIS A 4 -7.37 72.41 12.92
C HIS A 4 -7.49 71.11 12.12
N ARG A 5 -6.39 70.70 11.49
CA ARG A 5 -6.25 69.41 10.78
C ARG A 5 -5.89 68.30 11.77
N PRO A 6 -6.55 67.13 11.77
CA PRO A 6 -6.10 66.00 12.55
C PRO A 6 -4.93 65.27 11.86
N SER A 7 -3.92 64.94 12.67
CA SER A 7 -2.74 64.15 12.30
C SER A 7 -3.13 62.68 12.18
N VAL A 8 -3.01 62.11 10.98
CA VAL A 8 -3.28 60.68 10.71
C VAL A 8 -1.98 59.92 10.94
N ILE A 9 -1.92 59.17 12.04
CA ILE A 9 -0.82 58.24 12.34
C ILE A 9 -0.88 57.10 11.33
N ARG A 10 0.15 57.01 10.47
CA ARG A 10 0.32 55.90 9.51
C ARG A 10 0.85 54.68 10.24
N VAL A 11 0.01 53.66 10.39
CA VAL A 11 0.43 52.32 10.84
C VAL A 11 1.02 51.59 9.63
N CYS A 12 2.34 51.40 9.60
CA CYS A 12 3.00 50.47 8.69
C CYS A 12 2.76 49.04 9.18
N ALA A 13 1.84 48.32 8.56
CA ALA A 13 1.69 46.88 8.77
C ALA A 13 2.83 46.14 8.04
N LEU A 14 3.72 45.53 8.82
CA LEU A 14 4.75 44.62 8.32
C LEU A 14 4.07 43.30 7.93
N VAL A 15 3.97 43.03 6.63
CA VAL A 15 3.49 41.74 6.10
C VAL A 15 4.65 40.74 6.16
N LEU A 16 4.61 39.83 7.13
CA LEU A 16 5.53 38.70 7.23
C LEU A 16 5.08 37.62 6.22
N VAL A 17 5.78 37.53 5.08
CA VAL A 17 5.61 36.44 4.11
C VAL A 17 6.24 35.18 4.69
N MET A 18 5.41 34.28 5.23
CA MET A 18 5.81 32.92 5.60
C MET A 18 6.17 32.16 4.32
N ALA A 19 7.47 31.97 4.07
CA ALA A 19 7.96 31.04 3.06
C ALA A 19 7.63 29.61 3.52
N GLY A 20 6.69 28.95 2.85
CA GLY A 20 6.33 27.56 3.13
C GLY A 20 7.52 26.65 2.85
N THR A 21 7.98 25.90 3.85
CA THR A 21 8.86 24.76 3.64
C THR A 21 8.07 23.68 2.91
N ALA A 22 8.50 23.29 1.72
CA ALA A 22 7.91 22.17 1.00
C ALA A 22 7.93 20.93 1.92
N SER A 23 6.73 20.47 2.28
CA SER A 23 6.52 19.27 3.10
C SER A 23 7.23 18.08 2.45
N ALA A 24 7.85 17.22 3.26
CA ALA A 24 8.33 15.91 2.83
C ALA A 24 7.27 15.24 1.96
N ALA A 25 7.64 14.73 0.79
CA ALA A 25 6.72 14.01 -0.07
C ALA A 25 6.17 12.81 0.72
N PRO A 26 4.87 12.79 1.06
CA PRO A 26 4.29 11.68 1.80
C PRO A 26 4.27 10.43 0.90
N ALA A 27 4.11 9.26 1.53
CA ALA A 27 4.09 7.93 0.90
C ALA A 27 3.52 7.95 -0.53
N GLN A 28 4.29 7.39 -1.46
CA GLN A 28 3.86 7.33 -2.86
C GLN A 28 3.20 6.01 -3.21
N VAL A 29 3.35 4.96 -2.40
CA VAL A 29 2.60 3.72 -2.57
C VAL A 29 1.93 3.34 -1.27
N LEU A 30 0.61 3.14 -1.34
CA LEU A 30 -0.20 2.60 -0.26
C LEU A 30 -0.66 1.21 -0.67
N VAL A 31 -0.41 0.22 0.20
CA VAL A 31 -1.01 -1.11 0.08
C VAL A 31 -2.06 -1.27 1.17
N THR A 32 -3.28 -1.64 0.78
CA THR A 32 -4.37 -1.92 1.72
C THR A 32 -4.83 -3.36 1.60
N PHE A 33 -5.20 -3.95 2.74
CA PHE A 33 -5.89 -5.22 2.82
C PHE A 33 -7.32 -4.99 3.30
N GLN A 34 -8.25 -5.63 2.62
CA GLN A 34 -9.66 -5.62 2.98
C GLN A 34 -10.16 -7.06 3.05
N GLU A 35 -10.43 -7.50 4.28
CA GLU A 35 -11.17 -8.72 4.57
C GLU A 35 -12.54 -8.68 3.88
N SER A 36 -12.89 -9.75 3.17
CA SER A 36 -14.17 -9.90 2.51
C SER A 36 -14.47 -11.38 2.23
N ALA A 37 -15.43 -11.99 2.91
CA ALA A 37 -15.85 -13.34 2.55
C ALA A 37 -16.71 -13.34 1.24
N PRO A 38 -16.40 -14.19 0.24
CA PRO A 38 -15.45 -15.30 0.28
C PRO A 38 -14.05 -14.98 -0.27
N LYS A 39 -13.75 -13.76 -0.71
CA LYS A 39 -12.47 -13.36 -1.32
C LYS A 39 -11.96 -12.05 -0.73
N ASP A 40 -10.77 -12.06 -0.15
CA ASP A 40 -10.15 -10.82 0.33
C ASP A 40 -9.60 -9.99 -0.82
N ARG A 41 -9.34 -8.71 -0.55
CA ARG A 41 -8.82 -7.77 -1.54
C ARG A 41 -7.55 -7.09 -1.05
N PHE A 42 -6.54 -7.10 -1.91
CA PHE A 42 -5.36 -6.25 -1.79
C PHE A 42 -5.42 -5.14 -2.85
N GLU A 43 -5.20 -3.89 -2.43
CA GLU A 43 -5.07 -2.74 -3.32
C GLU A 43 -3.67 -2.15 -3.21
N ILE A 44 -3.02 -1.93 -4.35
CA ILE A 44 -1.74 -1.23 -4.47
C ILE A 44 -2.02 0.06 -5.23
N ARG A 45 -1.87 1.20 -4.55
CA ARG A 45 -2.19 2.52 -5.10
C ARG A 45 -0.97 3.42 -5.10
N ASN A 46 -0.69 4.07 -6.23
CA ASN A 46 0.23 5.19 -6.25
C ASN A 46 -0.46 6.46 -5.67
N THR A 47 -0.14 6.81 -4.43
CA THR A 47 -0.65 8.02 -3.74
C THR A 47 0.22 9.26 -3.98
N GLY A 48 1.28 9.13 -4.77
CA GLY A 48 2.18 10.21 -5.17
C GLY A 48 1.61 11.12 -6.28
N GLY A 49 2.43 12.11 -6.63
CA GLY A 49 2.15 13.07 -7.72
C GLY A 49 2.87 12.76 -9.03
N CYS A 50 3.69 11.70 -9.08
CA CYS A 50 4.52 11.33 -10.22
C CYS A 50 4.32 9.86 -10.60
N ALA A 51 4.72 9.49 -11.82
CA ALA A 51 4.70 8.10 -12.26
C ALA A 51 5.87 7.33 -11.64
N LEU A 52 5.63 6.06 -11.34
CA LEU A 52 6.63 5.09 -10.89
C LEU A 52 6.99 4.15 -12.04
N GLY A 53 8.27 3.81 -12.14
CA GLY A 53 8.80 2.89 -13.15
C GLY A 53 8.48 1.42 -12.88
N ALA A 54 9.00 0.54 -13.73
CA ALA A 54 8.85 -0.90 -13.57
C ALA A 54 9.39 -1.36 -12.21
N MET A 55 8.67 -2.27 -11.57
CA MET A 55 8.95 -2.70 -10.21
C MET A 55 8.48 -4.13 -9.97
N LYS A 56 9.09 -4.78 -8.98
CA LYS A 56 8.60 -6.01 -8.37
C LYS A 56 8.08 -5.69 -6.98
N LEU A 57 6.81 -5.95 -6.73
CA LEU A 57 6.23 -5.88 -5.39
C LEU A 57 6.18 -7.28 -4.78
N THR A 58 6.73 -7.42 -3.58
CA THR A 58 6.61 -8.64 -2.77
C THR A 58 5.68 -8.36 -1.60
N LEU A 59 4.61 -9.14 -1.50
CA LEU A 59 3.77 -9.25 -0.31
C LEU A 59 4.24 -10.48 0.47
N ASP A 60 4.50 -10.35 1.77
CA ASP A 60 4.92 -11.44 2.64
C ASP A 60 4.12 -11.45 3.94
N LEU A 61 3.34 -12.51 4.14
CA LEU A 61 2.48 -12.73 5.30
C LEU A 61 3.21 -13.44 6.46
N ALA A 62 4.47 -13.83 6.31
CA ALA A 62 5.16 -14.72 7.25
C ALA A 62 5.21 -14.20 8.69
N GLU A 63 5.28 -12.89 8.88
CA GLU A 63 5.33 -12.24 10.18
C GLU A 63 4.00 -11.57 10.58
N SER A 64 2.90 -11.88 9.87
CA SER A 64 1.56 -11.47 10.30
C SER A 64 1.21 -12.08 11.65
N LEU A 65 0.50 -11.32 12.49
CA LEU A 65 0.09 -11.80 13.80
C LEU A 65 -0.84 -13.02 13.75
N GLY A 66 -1.73 -13.09 12.75
CA GLY A 66 -2.62 -14.23 12.51
C GLY A 66 -1.92 -15.46 11.91
N GLY A 67 -0.62 -15.38 11.65
CA GLY A 67 0.11 -16.43 10.96
C GLY A 67 -0.50 -16.74 9.59
N LEU A 68 -0.92 -15.70 8.88
CA LEU A 68 -1.77 -15.81 7.69
C LEU A 68 -1.12 -16.63 6.57
N ILE A 69 -1.96 -17.25 5.75
CA ILE A 69 -1.60 -18.01 4.55
C ILE A 69 -2.57 -17.69 3.41
N PHE A 70 -2.16 -17.92 2.17
CA PHE A 70 -3.08 -17.91 1.03
C PHE A 70 -3.75 -19.27 0.89
N ASP A 71 -5.08 -19.32 0.93
CA ASP A 71 -5.86 -20.53 0.62
C ASP A 71 -6.38 -20.48 -0.82
N THR A 72 -5.69 -21.18 -1.71
CA THR A 72 -6.01 -21.14 -3.16
C THR A 72 -6.52 -22.48 -3.68
N SER A 73 -6.61 -23.50 -2.83
CA SER A 73 -7.03 -24.83 -3.27
C SER A 73 -7.67 -25.67 -2.15
N ALA A 74 -8.61 -26.53 -2.53
CA ALA A 74 -9.26 -27.49 -1.61
C ALA A 74 -8.32 -28.51 -0.92
N ARG A 75 -7.02 -28.53 -1.26
CA ARG A 75 -6.06 -29.53 -0.79
C ARG A 75 -5.05 -28.94 0.20
N GLY A 76 -5.17 -27.65 0.49
CA GLY A 76 -4.24 -26.87 1.25
C GLY A 76 -4.39 -26.99 2.76
N PRO A 77 -3.54 -26.23 3.48
CA PRO A 77 -3.68 -26.04 4.92
C PRO A 77 -4.79 -25.04 5.31
N GLY A 78 -5.43 -24.38 4.32
CA GLY A 78 -6.61 -23.56 4.55
C GLY A 78 -7.85 -24.37 4.95
N VAL A 79 -8.91 -23.69 5.33
CA VAL A 79 -10.08 -24.24 6.00
C VAL A 79 -11.36 -23.81 5.26
N GLU A 80 -12.25 -24.77 5.03
CA GLU A 80 -13.53 -24.55 4.35
C GLU A 80 -13.46 -24.16 2.87
N VAL A 81 -13.65 -22.87 2.54
CA VAL A 81 -13.73 -22.35 1.17
C VAL A 81 -12.36 -21.81 0.79
N TYR A 82 -11.98 -22.00 -0.47
CA TYR A 82 -10.73 -21.49 -1.04
C TYR A 82 -11.05 -20.62 -2.25
N GLN A 83 -10.18 -19.65 -2.53
CA GLN A 83 -10.32 -18.79 -3.69
C GLN A 83 -8.96 -18.51 -4.36
N PRO A 84 -8.85 -18.73 -5.68
CA PRO A 84 -7.61 -18.48 -6.39
C PRO A 84 -7.32 -16.98 -6.48
N PHE A 85 -6.05 -16.68 -6.74
CA PHE A 85 -5.62 -15.34 -7.12
C PHE A 85 -6.37 -14.87 -8.38
N GLU A 86 -6.96 -13.68 -8.32
CA GLU A 86 -7.58 -13.02 -9.46
C GLU A 86 -7.20 -11.54 -9.48
N LEU A 87 -6.60 -11.10 -10.58
CA LEU A 87 -6.34 -9.69 -10.81
C LEU A 87 -7.64 -8.99 -11.24
N VAL A 88 -8.10 -8.03 -10.45
CA VAL A 88 -9.39 -7.35 -10.65
C VAL A 88 -9.24 -5.91 -11.14
N GLU A 89 -8.07 -5.30 -11.00
CA GLU A 89 -7.75 -3.95 -11.48
C GLU A 89 -6.29 -3.83 -11.90
N GLY A 90 -6.01 -3.03 -12.94
CA GLY A 90 -4.64 -2.75 -13.38
C GLY A 90 -4.01 -3.84 -14.25
N ALA A 91 -4.80 -4.64 -14.97
CA ALA A 91 -4.31 -5.71 -15.85
C ALA A 91 -3.26 -5.29 -16.88
N THR A 92 -3.31 -4.04 -17.36
CA THR A 92 -2.30 -3.50 -18.28
C THR A 92 -0.95 -3.23 -17.62
N ARG A 93 -0.87 -3.26 -16.28
CA ARG A 93 0.35 -3.06 -15.50
C ARG A 93 0.99 -4.35 -15.05
N VAL A 94 0.26 -5.45 -15.03
CA VAL A 94 0.73 -6.77 -14.59
C VAL A 94 0.84 -7.68 -15.81
N PRO A 95 2.03 -7.78 -16.43
CA PRO A 95 2.19 -8.53 -17.67
C PRO A 95 1.99 -10.04 -17.47
N ASP A 96 2.32 -10.55 -16.27
CA ASP A 96 2.25 -11.96 -15.92
C ASP A 96 1.50 -12.15 -14.61
N ILE A 97 0.49 -13.03 -14.61
CA ILE A 97 -0.25 -13.39 -13.39
C ILE A 97 0.67 -14.23 -12.49
N PRO A 98 0.86 -13.86 -11.21
CA PRO A 98 1.73 -14.60 -10.31
C PRO A 98 1.18 -16.00 -10.02
N ALA A 99 2.08 -16.98 -9.94
CA ALA A 99 1.74 -18.29 -9.43
C ALA A 99 1.72 -18.24 -7.90
N VAL A 100 0.53 -18.25 -7.29
CA VAL A 100 0.38 -18.29 -5.83
C VAL A 100 0.25 -19.73 -5.36
N ARG A 101 1.21 -20.17 -4.54
CA ARG A 101 1.17 -21.50 -3.93
C ARG A 101 0.13 -21.52 -2.81
N ASP A 102 -0.72 -22.53 -2.83
CA ASP A 102 -1.62 -22.85 -1.73
C ASP A 102 -0.85 -23.13 -0.41
N GLY A 103 -1.32 -22.58 0.71
CA GLY A 103 -0.58 -22.51 1.97
C GLY A 103 0.71 -21.67 1.89
N GLY A 104 0.86 -20.90 0.81
CA GLY A 104 1.93 -19.94 0.62
C GLY A 104 1.75 -18.73 1.52
N ARG A 105 2.84 -17.99 1.71
CA ARG A 105 2.85 -16.75 2.48
C ARG A 105 3.40 -15.57 1.70
N SER A 106 3.81 -15.78 0.46
CA SER A 106 4.36 -14.70 -0.35
C SER A 106 3.83 -14.71 -1.77
N ILE A 107 3.60 -13.51 -2.29
CA ILE A 107 3.27 -13.22 -3.68
C ILE A 107 4.31 -12.23 -4.20
N GLU A 108 4.87 -12.50 -5.37
CA GLU A 108 5.66 -11.53 -6.13
C GLU A 108 4.86 -11.06 -7.34
N LEU A 109 4.60 -9.75 -7.43
CA LEU A 109 3.87 -9.12 -8.51
C LEU A 109 4.82 -8.24 -9.32
N ALA A 110 5.12 -8.66 -10.55
CA ALA A 110 5.83 -7.81 -11.50
C ALA A 110 4.87 -6.76 -12.06
N MET A 111 5.24 -5.49 -11.97
CA MET A 111 4.47 -4.37 -12.49
C MET A 111 5.30 -3.53 -13.45
N SER A 112 4.73 -3.15 -14.59
CA SER A 112 5.38 -2.30 -15.58
C SER A 112 5.50 -0.82 -15.14
N GLY A 113 4.91 -0.48 -13.99
CA GLY A 113 4.87 0.87 -13.41
C GLY A 113 3.49 1.25 -12.91
N LEU A 114 3.40 2.40 -12.24
CA LEU A 114 2.14 2.97 -11.73
C LEU A 114 2.12 4.49 -11.97
N ALA A 115 1.16 4.97 -12.76
CA ALA A 115 0.89 6.38 -12.94
C ALA A 115 0.34 7.01 -11.64
N PRO A 116 0.37 8.35 -11.48
CA PRO A 116 -0.20 9.01 -10.31
C PRO A 116 -1.65 8.57 -10.10
N ARG A 117 -2.01 8.20 -8.87
CA ARG A 117 -3.35 7.74 -8.46
C ARG A 117 -3.82 6.43 -9.08
N GLU A 118 -3.02 5.78 -9.92
CA GLU A 118 -3.32 4.49 -10.50
C GLU A 118 -3.33 3.39 -9.44
N VAL A 119 -4.16 2.38 -9.70
CA VAL A 119 -4.42 1.26 -8.81
C VAL A 119 -4.19 -0.04 -9.55
N VAL A 120 -3.56 -0.98 -8.86
CA VAL A 120 -3.56 -2.41 -9.18
C VAL A 120 -4.20 -3.12 -7.99
N ALA A 121 -5.15 -4.02 -8.25
CA ALA A 121 -5.82 -4.74 -7.19
C ALA A 121 -6.07 -6.19 -7.59
N PHE A 122 -5.94 -7.09 -6.62
CA PHE A 122 -6.24 -8.49 -6.78
C PHE A 122 -7.08 -9.00 -5.60
N THR A 123 -7.78 -10.09 -5.84
CA THR A 123 -8.50 -10.83 -4.82
C THR A 123 -7.94 -12.23 -4.66
N ILE A 124 -7.94 -12.73 -3.43
CA ILE A 124 -7.46 -14.07 -3.05
C ILE A 124 -8.02 -14.41 -1.68
N ASP A 125 -8.18 -15.69 -1.36
CA ASP A 125 -8.50 -16.09 0.02
C ASP A 125 -7.28 -16.00 0.93
N VAL A 126 -7.48 -15.48 2.14
CA VAL A 126 -6.46 -15.46 3.19
C VAL A 126 -7.03 -16.07 4.47
N ASP A 127 -6.38 -17.13 4.92
CA ASP A 127 -6.74 -17.82 6.14
C ASP A 127 -5.80 -17.48 7.29
N ASP A 128 -6.37 -17.42 8.49
CA ASP A 128 -5.67 -17.36 9.76
C ASP A 128 -5.35 -18.79 10.27
N THR A 129 -4.12 -18.98 10.76
CA THR A 129 -3.66 -20.32 11.20
C THR A 129 -3.73 -20.53 12.71
N LEU A 130 -4.12 -19.51 13.46
CA LEU A 130 -4.33 -19.57 14.91
C LEU A 130 -5.66 -20.26 15.21
N THR A 131 -5.60 -21.28 16.06
CA THR A 131 -6.79 -22.08 16.42
C THR A 131 -7.73 -21.40 17.42
N SER A 132 -7.41 -20.19 17.87
CA SER A 132 -8.19 -19.45 18.87
C SER A 132 -8.09 -17.95 18.61
N ASN A 133 -8.91 -17.47 17.67
CA ASN A 133 -9.06 -16.05 17.39
C ASN A 133 -10.57 -15.66 17.35
N PRO A 134 -10.92 -14.36 17.35
CA PRO A 134 -12.31 -13.91 17.43
C PRO A 134 -13.20 -14.24 16.21
N LEU A 135 -12.62 -14.44 15.03
CA LEU A 135 -13.36 -14.59 13.77
C LEU A 135 -13.32 -16.01 13.18
N GLY A 136 -12.53 -16.90 13.77
CA GLY A 136 -12.22 -18.23 13.23
C GLY A 136 -11.05 -18.18 12.24
N GLN A 137 -10.76 -19.31 11.60
CA GLN A 137 -9.60 -19.43 10.71
C GLN A 137 -9.86 -18.92 9.28
N THR A 138 -11.13 -18.80 8.88
CA THR A 138 -11.55 -18.46 7.52
C THR A 138 -11.77 -16.96 7.28
N ARG A 139 -11.37 -16.12 8.24
CA ARG A 139 -11.60 -14.67 8.24
C ARG A 139 -10.46 -14.00 9.00
N VAL A 140 -10.05 -12.85 8.50
CA VAL A 140 -8.94 -12.05 9.04
C VAL A 140 -9.47 -10.75 9.62
N ALA A 141 -9.34 -10.57 10.92
CA ALA A 141 -9.50 -9.27 11.54
C ALA A 141 -8.40 -8.33 11.01
N GLY A 142 -8.71 -7.05 10.79
CA GLY A 142 -7.73 -6.09 10.25
C GLY A 142 -6.41 -5.98 11.05
N SER A 143 -6.39 -6.38 12.33
CA SER A 143 -5.17 -6.46 13.14
C SER A 143 -4.36 -7.74 12.96
N GLU A 144 -4.93 -8.82 12.43
CA GLU A 144 -4.24 -10.11 12.24
C GLU A 144 -3.23 -10.06 11.09
N ILE A 145 -3.45 -9.21 10.08
CA ILE A 145 -2.45 -8.94 9.04
C ILE A 145 -1.27 -8.09 9.53
N MET A 146 -1.40 -7.41 10.67
CA MET A 146 -0.33 -6.56 11.20
C MET A 146 0.98 -7.34 11.31
N GLY A 147 2.08 -6.73 10.85
CA GLY A 147 3.39 -7.37 10.78
C GLY A 147 3.71 -8.00 9.42
N ALA A 148 2.73 -8.33 8.59
CA ALA A 148 2.98 -8.69 7.19
C ALA A 148 3.78 -7.57 6.49
N ALA A 149 4.71 -7.95 5.62
CA ALA A 149 5.63 -7.03 4.97
C ALA A 149 5.24 -6.81 3.50
N VAL A 150 5.50 -5.59 3.04
CA VAL A 150 5.49 -5.24 1.62
C VAL A 150 6.88 -4.72 1.27
N ALA A 151 7.44 -5.20 0.18
CA ALA A 151 8.69 -4.71 -0.38
C ALA A 151 8.49 -4.33 -1.86
N ILE A 152 9.10 -3.23 -2.29
CA ILE A 152 9.17 -2.82 -3.69
C ILE A 152 10.63 -2.77 -4.10
N ASP A 153 10.96 -3.55 -5.12
CA ASP A 153 12.25 -3.56 -5.78
C ASP A 153 12.09 -2.92 -7.17
N PHE A 154 12.81 -1.83 -7.44
CA PHE A 154 12.68 -1.13 -8.71
C PHE A 154 13.62 -1.72 -9.75
N LEU A 155 13.06 -1.99 -10.92
CA LEU A 155 13.77 -2.60 -12.03
C LEU A 155 14.40 -1.49 -12.88
N ASP A 156 15.34 -0.74 -12.30
CA ASP A 156 16.14 0.25 -13.02
C ASP A 156 17.51 -0.35 -13.39
N ASP A 157 17.98 -0.09 -14.61
CA ASP A 157 19.13 -0.75 -15.23
C ASP A 157 20.49 -0.21 -14.73
N SER A 158 20.50 0.89 -13.96
CA SER A 158 21.75 1.65 -13.72
C SER A 158 22.25 1.69 -12.26
N THR A 159 21.41 1.38 -11.26
CA THR A 159 21.82 1.27 -9.86
C THR A 159 20.89 0.37 -9.07
N ALA A 160 21.41 -0.74 -8.54
CA ALA A 160 20.68 -1.58 -7.59
C ALA A 160 20.47 -0.81 -6.28
N LEU A 161 19.29 -0.21 -6.11
CA LEU A 161 18.86 0.37 -4.86
C LEU A 161 18.36 -0.74 -3.92
N PRO A 162 18.48 -0.57 -2.59
CA PRO A 162 17.82 -1.50 -1.67
C PRO A 162 16.29 -1.42 -1.86
N PRO A 163 15.56 -2.53 -1.62
CA PRO A 163 14.10 -2.51 -1.67
C PRO A 163 13.53 -1.49 -0.69
N VAL A 164 12.48 -0.79 -1.12
CA VAL A 164 11.67 0.04 -0.22
C VAL A 164 10.70 -0.88 0.50
N THR A 165 10.67 -0.86 1.83
CA THR A 165 9.84 -1.77 2.62
C THR A 165 8.91 -1.03 3.56
N ALA A 166 7.75 -1.64 3.82
CA ALA A 166 6.82 -1.26 4.88
C ALA A 166 6.16 -2.51 5.47
N ARG A 167 5.44 -2.34 6.58
CA ARG A 167 4.64 -3.40 7.19
C ARG A 167 3.20 -2.94 7.32
N PHE A 168 2.29 -3.90 7.28
CA PHE A 168 0.91 -3.66 7.65
C PHE A 168 0.82 -3.28 9.12
N GLU A 169 0.11 -2.20 9.40
CA GLU A 169 -0.25 -1.76 10.73
C GLU A 169 -1.64 -2.31 11.12
N GLY A 170 -2.11 -2.00 12.35
CA GLY A 170 -3.39 -2.50 12.86
C GLY A 170 -4.64 -1.98 12.12
N ASN A 171 -4.47 -1.05 11.17
CA ASN A 171 -5.51 -0.56 10.26
C ASN A 171 -5.51 -1.28 8.90
N ALA A 172 -4.75 -2.37 8.75
CA ALA A 172 -4.58 -3.12 7.50
C ALA A 172 -4.02 -2.28 6.34
N MET A 173 -3.14 -1.33 6.64
CA MET A 173 -2.44 -0.49 5.67
C MET A 173 -0.92 -0.60 5.82
N ALA A 174 -0.21 -0.64 4.70
CA ALA A 174 1.24 -0.51 4.62
C ALA A 174 1.59 0.67 3.71
N GLU A 175 2.27 1.68 4.26
CA GLU A 175 2.66 2.89 3.54
C GLU A 175 4.14 2.87 3.17
N LEU A 176 4.45 2.82 1.88
CA LEU A 176 5.82 2.79 1.38
C LEU A 176 6.31 4.19 1.00
N PRO A 177 7.43 4.67 1.58
CA PRO A 177 8.01 5.98 1.29
C PRO A 177 8.84 5.94 0.00
N VAL A 178 8.18 5.58 -1.10
CA VAL A 178 8.77 5.54 -2.43
C VAL A 178 9.06 6.97 -2.91
N SER A 179 10.19 7.19 -3.60
CA SER A 179 10.62 8.52 -4.09
C SER A 179 11.17 8.54 -5.52
N ASN A 180 11.23 7.38 -6.18
CA ASN A 180 11.85 7.20 -7.50
C ASN A 180 10.86 7.47 -8.65
N CYS A 181 10.45 8.72 -8.77
CA CYS A 181 9.66 9.17 -9.90
C CYS A 181 10.40 8.93 -11.23
N ILE A 182 9.72 8.35 -12.23
CA ILE A 182 10.16 8.42 -13.62
C ILE A 182 9.64 9.73 -14.24
N SER A 183 10.46 10.35 -15.10
CA SER A 183 10.12 11.58 -15.84
C SER A 183 9.50 11.28 -17.20
#